data_AF-A0A954JVC2-F1
#
_entry.id   AF-A0A954JVC2-F1
#
_cell.length_a   1.000
_cell.length_b   1.000
_cell.length_c   1.000
_cell.angle_alpha   90.00
_cell.angle_beta   90.00
_cell.angle_gamma   90.00
#
_symmetry.space_group_name_H-M   'P 1'
#
loop_
_entity.id
_entity.type
_entity.pdbx_description
1 polymer ?
#
loop_
_entity_poly.entity_id
_entity_poly.type
_entity_poly.pdbx_seq_one_letter_code
_entity_poly.pdbx_strand_id
1 'polypeptide(L)'
;TWIGQPLRLSASFSEGTQGPSGSQFEFNRQFVAGLRYIPHPNVTMTFEYVQSTGFAPLIDITTVSDRSVIQNSFILGLVLAI
;
A
#
# COMPACT_ATOMS: atom_id res chain seq x y z
N THR A 1 -21.09 -24.50 -3.82
CA THR A 1 -20.94 -23.04 -4.01
C THR A 1 -20.04 -22.53 -2.91
N TRP A 2 -18.85 -22.01 -3.23
CA TRP A 2 -17.82 -21.68 -2.24
C TRP A 2 -18.29 -20.53 -1.32
N ILE A 3 -18.60 -20.84 -0.06
CA ILE A 3 -18.84 -19.84 1.00
C ILE A 3 -17.47 -19.47 1.59
N GLY A 4 -16.58 -18.94 0.75
CA GLY A 4 -15.34 -18.31 1.20
C GLY A 4 -15.64 -16.83 1.41
N GLN A 5 -15.32 -16.29 2.59
CA GLN A 5 -15.72 -14.94 2.99
C GLN A 5 -15.54 -13.92 1.86
N PRO A 6 -16.61 -13.24 1.41
CA PRO A 6 -16.52 -12.29 0.30
C PRO A 6 -15.67 -11.07 0.66
N LEU A 7 -15.29 -10.93 1.92
CA LEU A 7 -14.50 -9.84 2.46
C LEU A 7 -13.22 -10.40 3.09
N ARG A 8 -12.07 -9.84 2.73
CA ARG A 8 -10.79 -10.09 3.38
C ARG A 8 -10.17 -8.77 3.83
N LEU A 9 -9.78 -8.72 5.10
CA LEU A 9 -9.01 -7.62 5.66
C LEU A 9 -7.54 -8.02 5.77
N SER A 10 -6.64 -7.06 5.58
CA SER A 10 -5.21 -7.25 5.74
C SER A 10 -4.55 -6.01 6.30
N ALA A 11 -3.48 -6.19 7.06
CA ALA A 11 -2.58 -5.12 7.45
C ALA A 11 -1.14 -5.61 7.32
N SER A 12 -0.24 -4.71 6.94
CA SER A 12 1.18 -4.98 6.82
C SER A 12 1.98 -3.77 7.28
N PHE A 13 3.09 -4.02 7.96
CA PHE A 13 4.08 -3.01 8.26
C PHE A 13 5.44 -3.51 7.78
N SER A 14 6.22 -2.63 7.18
CA SER A 14 7.57 -2.94 6.73
C SER A 14 8.49 -1.73 6.96
N GLU A 15 9.75 -2.04 7.20
CA GLU A 15 10.83 -1.07 7.30
C GLU A 15 12.01 -1.57 6.46
N GLY A 16 12.65 -0.67 5.72
CA GLY A 16 13.87 -0.95 4.99
C GLY A 16 14.88 0.18 5.15
N THR A 17 16.09 -0.16 5.56
CA THR A 17 17.24 0.75 5.60
C THR A 17 17.91 0.77 4.23
N GLN A 18 18.03 1.94 3.60
CA GLN A 18 18.46 2.07 2.19
C GLN A 18 19.68 2.96 1.99
N GLY A 19 20.11 3.68 3.03
CA GLY A 19 21.24 4.58 2.95
C GLY A 19 21.98 4.75 4.27
N PRO A 20 23.12 5.46 4.25
CA PRO A 20 23.86 5.79 5.46
C PRO A 20 23.00 6.58 6.46
N SER A 21 23.32 6.45 7.75
CA SER A 21 22.71 7.25 8.79
C SER A 21 22.92 8.75 8.52
N GLY A 22 21.85 9.52 8.65
CA GLY A 22 21.77 10.95 8.35
C GLY A 22 21.43 11.28 6.90
N SER A 23 21.42 10.29 5.98
CA SER A 23 21.11 10.55 4.58
C SER A 23 19.62 10.72 4.31
N GLN A 24 19.29 11.44 3.24
CA GLN A 24 17.91 11.62 2.77
C GLN A 24 17.19 10.30 2.43
N PHE A 25 17.96 9.24 2.17
CA PHE A 25 17.46 7.91 1.81
C PHE A 25 17.70 6.86 2.89
N GLU A 26 17.94 7.28 4.14
CA GLU A 26 18.31 6.36 5.23
C GLU A 26 17.30 5.22 5.40
N PHE A 27 16.01 5.54 5.42
CA PHE A 27 14.96 4.55 5.65
C PHE A 27 13.73 4.77 4.76
N ASN A 28 12.99 3.67 4.58
CA ASN A 28 11.59 3.64 4.19
C ASN A 28 10.82 2.89 5.27
N ARG A 29 9.71 3.47 5.73
CA ARG A 29 8.71 2.76 6.52
C ARG A 29 7.41 2.79 5.76
N GLN A 30 6.72 1.66 5.73
CA GLN A 30 5.43 1.56 5.06
C GLN A 30 4.45 0.78 5.91
N PHE A 31 3.31 1.39 6.15
CA PHE A 31 2.12 0.74 6.68
C PHE A 31 1.08 0.62 5.57
N VAL A 32 0.48 -0.56 5.44
CA VAL A 32 -0.60 -0.84 4.48
C VAL A 32 -1.75 -1.46 5.23
N ALA A 33 -2.95 -0.90 5.06
CA ALA A 33 -4.21 -1.51 5.48
C ALA A 33 -5.06 -1.76 4.23
N GLY A 34 -5.54 -2.99 4.07
CA GLY A 34 -6.23 -3.45 2.87
C GLY A 34 -7.57 -4.10 3.16
N LEU A 35 -8.49 -3.91 2.23
CA LEU A 35 -9.77 -4.56 2.14
C LEU A 35 -9.93 -5.12 0.72
N ARG A 36 -10.24 -6.41 0.63
CA ARG A 36 -10.64 -7.07 -0.63
C ARG A 36 -12.08 -7.51 -0.52
N TYR A 37 -12.89 -7.16 -1.51
CA TYR A 37 -14.27 -7.57 -1.63
C TYR A 37 -14.50 -8.33 -2.95
N ILE A 38 -15.11 -9.51 -2.87
CA ILE A 38 -15.38 -10.40 -4.00
C ILE A 38 -16.90 -10.61 -4.09
N PRO A 39 -17.65 -9.65 -4.69
CA PRO A 39 -19.10 -9.77 -4.82
C PRO A 39 -19.54 -10.87 -5.79
N HIS A 40 -18.66 -11.25 -6.71
CA HIS A 40 -18.92 -12.23 -7.75
C HIS A 40 -17.63 -12.99 -8.09
N PRO A 41 -17.67 -14.27 -8.51
CA PRO A 41 -16.46 -15.02 -8.87
C PRO A 41 -15.56 -14.34 -9.93
N ASN A 42 -16.14 -13.49 -10.77
CA ASN A 42 -15.45 -12.74 -11.81
C ASN A 42 -15.10 -11.29 -11.43
N VAL A 43 -15.45 -10.84 -10.23
CA VAL A 43 -15.26 -9.44 -9.81
C VAL A 43 -14.50 -9.43 -8.49
N THR A 44 -13.33 -8.79 -8.48
CA THR A 44 -12.59 -8.48 -7.26
C THR A 44 -12.39 -6.98 -7.15
N MET A 45 -12.78 -6.41 -6.02
CA MET A 45 -12.56 -5.01 -5.66
C MET A 45 -11.53 -4.96 -4.53
N THR A 46 -10.61 -4.02 -4.59
CA THR A 46 -9.62 -3.77 -3.52
C THR A 46 -9.60 -2.31 -3.13
N PHE A 47 -9.48 -2.06 -1.84
CA PHE A 47 -9.28 -0.74 -1.24
C PHE A 47 -8.08 -0.85 -0.31
N GLU A 48 -7.05 -0.03 -0.54
CA GLU A 48 -5.85 -0.02 0.29
C GLU A 48 -5.51 1.40 0.72
N TYR A 49 -5.26 1.58 2.02
CA TYR A 49 -4.62 2.76 2.58
C TYR A 49 -3.14 2.46 2.80
N VAL A 50 -2.29 3.31 2.26
CA VAL A 50 -0.84 3.22 2.37
C VAL A 50 -0.30 4.48 3.02
N GLN A 51 0.40 4.32 4.13
CA GLN A 51 1.21 5.38 4.73
C GLN A 51 2.68 5.02 4.55
N SER A 52 3.43 5.94 3.95
CA SER A 52 4.88 5.80 3.75
C SER A 52 5.61 6.96 4.41
N THR A 53 6.72 6.67 5.09
CA THR A 53 7.59 7.68 5.73
C THR A 53 9.04 7.48 5.30
N GLY A 54 9.75 8.59 5.09
CA GLY A 54 11.14 8.61 4.64
C GLY A 54 11.24 8.58 3.12
N PHE A 55 12.19 7.82 2.58
CA PHE A 55 12.27 7.59 1.13
C PHE A 55 11.07 6.76 0.67
N ALA A 56 10.06 7.40 0.07
CA ALA A 56 8.81 6.74 -0.33
C ALA A 56 8.82 6.43 -1.84
N PRO A 57 8.93 5.17 -2.29
CA PRO A 57 8.80 4.83 -3.68
C PRO A 57 7.32 4.58 -4.07
N LEU A 58 6.90 5.30 -5.12
CA LEU A 58 6.12 4.82 -6.27
C LEU A 58 4.61 4.60 -6.13
N ILE A 59 3.85 5.62 -5.69
CA ILE A 59 2.51 5.90 -6.24
C ILE A 59 2.37 7.42 -6.34
N ASP A 60 2.06 7.94 -7.53
CA ASP A 60 1.82 9.38 -7.80
C ASP A 60 2.88 10.33 -7.23
N ILE A 61 4.15 10.12 -7.61
CA ILE A 61 5.28 10.90 -7.07
C ILE A 61 5.21 12.35 -7.56
N THR A 62 4.75 13.24 -6.69
CA THR A 62 4.74 14.71 -6.89
C THR A 62 5.72 15.44 -5.97
N THR A 63 6.32 14.74 -5.00
CA THR A 63 7.23 15.29 -3.99
C THR A 63 8.60 14.61 -4.02
N VAL A 64 9.64 15.41 -3.78
CA VAL A 64 11.02 14.92 -3.64
C VAL A 64 11.10 14.06 -2.38
N SER A 65 11.72 12.87 -2.49
CA SER A 65 11.95 12.00 -1.34
C SER A 65 12.91 12.64 -0.33
N ASP A 66 12.49 12.73 0.92
CA ASP A 66 13.26 13.22 2.05
C ASP A 66 12.90 12.39 3.30
N ARG A 67 13.82 12.28 4.25
CA ARG A 67 13.66 11.59 5.53
C ARG A 67 12.38 12.00 6.29
N SER A 68 11.94 13.24 6.13
CA SER A 68 10.81 13.84 6.83
C SER A 68 9.47 13.71 6.08
N VAL A 69 9.47 13.20 4.86
CA VAL A 69 8.25 13.10 4.04
C VAL A 69 7.36 11.99 4.60
N ILE A 70 6.09 12.33 4.76
CA ILE A 70 5.00 11.39 5.05
C ILE A 70 4.02 11.46 3.87
N GLN A 71 3.82 10.33 3.21
CA GLN A 71 2.87 10.19 2.12
C GLN A 71 1.70 9.30 2.57
N ASN A 72 0.48 9.74 2.26
CA ASN A 72 -0.75 8.99 2.49
C ASN A 72 -1.42 8.75 1.14
N SER A 73 -1.65 7.49 0.78
CA SER A 73 -2.25 7.12 -0.50
C SER A 73 -3.45 6.21 -0.29
N PHE A 74 -4.50 6.42 -1.09
CA PHE A 74 -5.62 5.49 -1.23
C PHE A 74 -5.55 4.84 -2.61
N ILE A 75 -5.57 3.52 -2.64
CA ILE A 75 -5.49 2.73 -3.87
C ILE A 75 -6.82 2.00 -4.05
N LEU A 76 -7.41 2.17 -5.22
CA LEU A 76 -8.60 1.46 -5.65
C LEU A 76 -8.24 0.51 -6.77
N GLY A 77 -8.61 -0.76 -6.62
CA GLY A 77 -8.40 -1.78 -7.64
C GLY A 77 -9.71 -2.47 -8.02
N LEU A 78 -9.84 -2.78 -9.31
CA LEU A 78 -10.93 -3.57 -9.86
C LEU A 78 -10.33 -4.61 -10.82
N VAL A 79 -10.64 -5.88 -10.57
CA VAL A 79 -10.29 -6.99 -11.47
C VAL A 79 -11.59 -7.60 -11.99
N LEU A 80 -11.69 -7.69 -13.31
CA LEU A 80 -12.76 -8.36 -14.03
C LEU A 80 -12.15 -9.57 -14.76
N ALA A 81 -12.51 -10.77 -14.34
CA ALA A 81 -12.11 -12.00 -15.04
C ALA A 81 -13.14 -12.30 -16.13
N ILE A 82 -12.71 -12.19 -17.40
CA ILE A 82 -13.53 -12.43 -18.60
C ILE A 82 -13.42 -13.90 -19.00
#